data_AF-A0AAE3NMJ6-F1
#
_entry.id   AF-A0AAE3NMJ6-F1
#
_cell.length_a   1.000
_cell.length_b   1.000
_cell.length_c   1.000
_cell.angle_alpha   90.00
_cell.angle_beta   90.00
_cell.angle_gamma   90.00
#
_symmetry.space_group_name_H-M   'P 1'
#
loop_
_entity.id
_entity.type
_entity.pdbx_description
1 polymer ?
#
loop_
_entity_poly.entity_id
_entity_poly.type
_entity_poly.pdbx_seq_one_letter_code
_entity_poly.pdbx_strand_id
1 'polypeptide(L)'
;MELRKTQSCIALAITAASLCLAGCGEKALDYRNAQINNGKVYAGDSNTPFSGTLTNVSAGQILSAQNGFAKLVNVVNYDLPSATVGAMGLSSICDAHIKDGGLDGKATCKTPQSDVVRMQMVFKAGALDGDFVVFDTAGREPFVTVTFRGGLPEGEQKVYSPKTHKLVYVNHWDGGVATGEEEGYYEETGNRYVHATRVNGQYDGELLVYAPDGKQLIHRVTYVAGKKQGADDQYDAATGKQIGHADWESNQMNGVVKTWDTNGKLLKEVTYDRGIRLATADESAAQATADAQAKAALQANTDKQRRAQAVTACFSQRINAYDAQHGGSAASNRTVEQTRAMEQQCEQSVGPVSTQ
;
A
#
# COMPACT_ATOMS: atom_id res chain seq x y z
N MET A 1 99.32 57.43 -7.33
CA MET A 1 97.98 58.05 -7.31
C MET A 1 97.35 57.80 -8.66
N GLU A 2 96.68 56.66 -8.93
CA GLU A 2 95.49 56.11 -8.25
C GLU A 2 94.35 57.16 -8.18
N LEU A 3 93.09 56.93 -8.56
CA LEU A 3 92.34 55.68 -8.72
C LEU A 3 91.04 55.89 -9.54
N ARG A 4 90.77 54.92 -10.43
CA ARG A 4 89.53 54.19 -10.81
C ARG A 4 88.12 54.82 -10.90
N LYS A 5 87.49 54.44 -12.03
CA LYS A 5 86.06 54.28 -12.39
C LYS A 5 85.19 53.58 -11.34
N THR A 6 83.90 53.94 -11.29
CA THR A 6 82.71 53.11 -10.93
C THR A 6 81.47 53.86 -11.47
N GLN A 7 80.82 53.46 -12.57
CA GLN A 7 79.74 52.47 -12.75
C GLN A 7 78.49 52.62 -11.85
N SER A 8 77.39 53.02 -12.52
CA SER A 8 75.97 52.63 -12.40
C SER A 8 75.26 52.58 -11.04
N CYS A 9 74.10 53.25 -10.96
CA CYS A 9 72.79 52.58 -10.79
C CYS A 9 71.63 53.59 -10.85
N ILE A 10 70.80 53.46 -11.89
CA ILE A 10 69.48 54.09 -12.01
C ILE A 10 68.53 53.26 -11.14
N ALA A 11 68.00 53.83 -10.07
CA ALA A 11 66.90 53.23 -9.31
C ALA A 11 65.58 53.76 -9.86
N LEU A 12 64.96 52.99 -10.76
CA LEU A 12 63.57 53.17 -11.17
C LEU A 12 62.67 52.63 -10.04
N ALA A 13 62.00 53.52 -9.31
CA ALA A 13 60.97 53.13 -8.35
C ALA A 13 59.68 52.77 -9.11
N ILE A 14 59.46 51.48 -9.35
CA ILE A 14 58.17 50.98 -9.84
C ILE A 14 57.29 50.73 -8.61
N THR A 15 56.42 51.68 -8.29
CA THR A 15 55.27 51.44 -7.40
C THR A 15 54.27 50.57 -8.14
N ALA A 16 54.28 49.26 -7.87
CA ALA A 16 53.20 48.37 -8.26
C ALA A 16 51.97 48.67 -7.40
N ALA A 17 51.06 49.50 -7.93
CA ALA A 17 49.72 49.65 -7.38
C ALA A 17 48.92 48.38 -7.70
N SER A 18 48.88 47.45 -6.74
CA SER A 18 48.04 46.26 -6.80
C SER A 18 46.57 46.67 -6.80
N LEU A 19 45.92 46.62 -7.98
CA LEU A 19 44.46 46.71 -8.08
C LEU A 19 43.84 45.49 -7.40
N CYS A 20 43.30 45.67 -6.19
CA CYS A 20 42.32 44.75 -5.62
C CYS A 20 41.01 44.90 -6.42
N LEU A 21 40.87 44.11 -7.49
CA LEU A 21 39.56 43.80 -8.06
C LEU A 21 38.84 42.90 -7.04
N ALA A 22 38.17 43.52 -6.07
CA ALA A 22 37.14 42.86 -5.29
C ALA A 22 35.97 42.57 -6.23
N GLY A 23 36.08 41.48 -7.00
CA GLY A 23 35.00 40.97 -7.80
C GLY A 23 33.82 40.64 -6.89
N CYS A 24 32.74 41.40 -7.03
CA CYS A 24 31.44 41.15 -6.41
C CYS A 24 30.74 39.94 -7.06
N GLY A 25 31.47 38.82 -7.23
CA GLY A 25 30.87 37.54 -7.55
C GLY A 25 30.46 36.84 -6.27
N GLU A 26 29.30 36.19 -6.25
CA GLU A 26 28.97 35.25 -5.19
C GLU A 26 30.11 34.22 -5.07
N LYS A 27 30.58 33.97 -3.85
CA LYS A 27 31.63 32.97 -3.59
C LYS A 27 31.11 31.60 -4.02
N ALA A 28 31.91 30.86 -4.80
CA ALA A 28 31.57 29.49 -5.18
C ALA A 28 32.55 28.49 -4.54
N LEU A 29 32.03 27.35 -4.10
CA LEU A 29 32.79 26.23 -3.53
C LEU A 29 32.38 24.94 -4.24
N ASP A 30 33.32 24.23 -4.85
CA ASP A 30 33.07 22.89 -5.39
C ASP A 30 32.93 21.89 -4.23
N TYR A 31 31.91 21.04 -4.27
CA TYR A 31 31.62 20.05 -3.22
C TYR A 31 32.83 19.16 -2.88
N ARG A 32 33.73 18.88 -3.83
CA ARG A 32 34.95 18.09 -3.58
C ARG A 32 35.93 18.77 -2.62
N ASN A 33 35.83 20.10 -2.48
CA ASN A 33 36.66 20.91 -1.59
C ASN A 33 35.90 21.32 -0.32
N ALA A 34 34.68 20.84 -0.14
CA ALA A 34 33.87 21.12 1.04
C ALA A 34 34.15 20.11 2.15
N GLN A 35 34.27 20.60 3.38
CA GLN A 35 34.21 19.79 4.58
C GLN A 35 32.84 19.96 5.22
N ILE A 36 32.16 18.84 5.52
CA ILE A 36 30.88 18.85 6.23
C ILE A 36 31.13 18.48 7.69
N ASN A 37 30.91 19.42 8.60
CA ASN A 37 31.06 19.20 10.04
C ASN A 37 29.77 19.61 10.76
N ASN A 38 29.15 18.65 11.46
CA ASN A 38 27.89 18.84 12.17
C ASN A 38 26.78 19.47 11.29
N GLY A 39 26.67 19.02 10.04
CA GLY A 39 25.67 19.50 9.08
C GLY A 39 25.97 20.88 8.46
N LYS A 40 27.10 21.52 8.81
CA LYS A 40 27.53 22.79 8.22
C LYS A 40 28.64 22.57 7.18
N VAL A 41 28.57 23.36 6.11
CA VAL A 41 29.54 23.41 5.02
C VAL A 41 30.68 24.36 5.38
N TYR A 42 31.91 23.90 5.20
CA TYR A 42 33.14 24.68 5.35
C TYR A 42 34.01 24.52 4.10
N ALA A 43 34.75 25.56 3.73
CA ALA A 43 35.69 25.51 2.61
C ALA A 43 37.07 25.02 3.09
N GLY A 44 37.52 23.85 2.65
CA GLY A 44 38.78 23.25 3.10
C GLY A 44 38.90 23.27 4.63
N ASP A 45 40.04 23.74 5.14
CA ASP A 45 40.33 23.80 6.58
C ASP A 45 39.81 25.08 7.27
N SER A 46 38.84 25.78 6.66
CA SER A 46 38.23 26.97 7.25
C SER A 46 37.43 26.62 8.50
N ASN A 47 37.62 27.41 9.57
CA ASN A 47 36.79 27.36 10.77
C ASN A 47 35.52 28.23 10.68
N THR A 48 35.36 28.99 9.60
CA THR A 48 34.16 29.83 9.37
C THR A 48 33.20 29.08 8.45
N PRO A 49 31.92 28.93 8.82
CA PRO A 49 30.90 28.34 7.96
C PRO A 49 30.82 29.07 6.61
N PHE A 50 30.67 28.32 5.54
CA PHE A 50 30.63 28.85 4.19
C PHE A 50 29.31 29.57 3.91
N SER A 51 29.40 30.68 3.16
CA SER A 51 28.24 31.39 2.59
C SER A 51 28.55 31.72 1.13
N GLY A 52 27.63 31.34 0.23
CA GLY A 52 27.82 31.39 -1.23
C GLY A 52 27.21 30.16 -1.92
N THR A 53 27.63 29.87 -3.14
CA THR A 53 27.11 28.75 -3.93
C THR A 53 27.99 27.52 -3.78
N LEU A 54 27.42 26.42 -3.28
CA LEU A 54 28.05 25.11 -3.27
C LEU A 54 27.69 24.38 -4.55
N THR A 55 28.67 24.09 -5.39
CA THR A 55 28.49 23.46 -6.70
C THR A 55 28.77 21.97 -6.64
N ASN A 56 28.27 21.24 -7.63
CA ASN A 56 28.54 19.81 -7.82
C ASN A 56 28.03 18.88 -6.70
N VAL A 57 26.93 19.24 -6.02
CA VAL A 57 26.34 18.42 -4.94
C VAL A 57 25.34 17.41 -5.51
N SER A 58 25.30 16.18 -5.01
CA SER A 58 24.28 15.23 -5.45
C SER A 58 22.87 15.62 -4.97
N ALA A 59 21.88 15.61 -5.88
CA ALA A 59 20.48 15.82 -5.53
C ALA A 59 19.99 14.77 -4.51
N GLY A 60 20.37 13.51 -4.67
CA GLY A 60 20.04 12.44 -3.72
C GLY A 60 20.60 12.69 -2.31
N GLN A 61 21.78 13.30 -2.18
CA GLN A 61 22.36 13.65 -0.88
C GLN A 61 21.58 14.80 -0.22
N ILE A 62 21.22 15.83 -0.98
CA ILE A 62 20.43 16.96 -0.48
C ILE A 62 19.04 16.48 -0.02
N LEU A 63 18.37 15.66 -0.83
CA LEU A 63 16.98 15.27 -0.61
C LEU A 63 16.79 14.10 0.36
N SER A 64 17.80 13.24 0.54
CA SER A 64 17.72 12.17 1.54
C SER A 64 17.63 12.69 2.98
N ALA A 65 18.09 13.91 3.23
CA ALA A 65 17.93 14.59 4.51
C ALA A 65 16.56 15.25 4.70
N GLN A 66 15.67 15.25 3.69
CA GLN A 66 14.40 15.96 3.70
C GLN A 66 13.23 14.97 3.89
N ASN A 67 12.72 14.84 5.13
CA ASN A 67 11.64 13.90 5.45
C ASN A 67 10.37 14.11 4.60
N GLY A 68 10.02 15.37 4.28
CA GLY A 68 8.88 15.67 3.44
C GLY A 68 9.04 15.20 1.99
N PHE A 69 10.27 15.09 1.49
CA PHE A 69 10.52 14.59 0.13
C PHE A 69 10.15 13.11 0.00
N ALA A 70 10.44 12.29 1.01
CA ALA A 70 10.03 10.88 1.01
C ALA A 70 8.49 10.73 0.93
N LYS A 71 7.75 11.62 1.61
CA LYS A 71 6.29 11.64 1.54
C LYS A 71 5.79 11.98 0.14
N LEU A 72 6.37 13.00 -0.50
CA LEU A 72 6.07 13.37 -1.88
C LEU A 72 6.30 12.18 -2.83
N VAL A 73 7.46 11.54 -2.74
CA VAL A 73 7.81 10.39 -3.60
C VAL A 73 6.82 9.23 -3.44
N ASN A 74 6.38 8.94 -2.21
CA ASN A 74 5.40 7.88 -1.98
C ASN A 74 4.07 8.14 -2.67
N VAL A 75 3.59 9.40 -2.65
CA VAL A 75 2.36 9.78 -3.34
C VAL A 75 2.55 9.74 -4.86
N VAL A 76 3.64 10.31 -5.39
CA VAL A 76 3.92 10.26 -6.84
C VAL A 76 4.02 8.82 -7.36
N ASN A 77 4.63 7.90 -6.60
CA ASN A 77 4.70 6.48 -6.98
C ASN A 77 3.34 5.77 -6.92
N TYR A 78 2.43 6.21 -6.04
CA TYR A 78 1.06 5.70 -5.98
C TYR A 78 0.23 6.22 -7.17
N ASP A 79 0.34 7.52 -7.46
CA ASP A 79 -0.39 8.20 -8.54
C ASP A 79 0.05 7.75 -9.93
N LEU A 80 1.36 7.48 -10.10
CA LEU A 80 1.98 7.00 -11.33
C LEU A 80 2.88 5.78 -11.04
N PRO A 81 2.33 4.57 -10.92
CA PRO A 81 3.10 3.36 -10.61
C PRO A 81 4.17 3.02 -11.65
N SER A 82 4.02 3.47 -12.90
CA SER A 82 5.00 3.31 -13.97
C SER A 82 6.10 4.38 -13.96
N ALA A 83 5.98 5.43 -13.15
CA ALA A 83 7.05 6.40 -12.97
C ALA A 83 8.14 5.80 -12.07
N THR A 84 9.38 5.86 -12.52
CA THR A 84 10.52 5.39 -11.71
C THR A 84 11.08 6.53 -10.87
N VAL A 85 11.73 6.21 -9.75
CA VAL A 85 12.55 7.18 -8.99
C VAL A 85 13.58 7.90 -9.87
N GLY A 86 14.03 7.26 -10.96
CA GLY A 86 14.90 7.89 -11.97
C GLY A 86 14.24 9.08 -12.68
N ALA A 87 12.91 9.05 -12.89
CA ALA A 87 12.15 10.17 -13.46
C ALA A 87 12.19 11.41 -12.55
N MET A 88 12.35 11.24 -11.23
CA MET A 88 12.50 12.33 -10.27
C MET A 88 13.85 13.06 -10.37
N GLY A 89 14.81 12.54 -11.14
CA GLY A 89 16.09 13.21 -11.36
C GLY A 89 17.06 13.15 -10.17
N LEU A 90 16.97 12.15 -9.29
CA LEU A 90 17.85 12.04 -8.10
C LEU A 90 19.34 11.85 -8.41
N SER A 91 19.68 11.43 -9.63
CA SER A 91 21.08 11.38 -10.12
C SER A 91 21.62 12.74 -10.56
N SER A 92 20.82 13.80 -10.49
CA SER A 92 21.21 15.15 -10.88
C SER A 92 22.25 15.73 -9.92
N ILE A 93 23.01 16.69 -10.45
CA ILE A 93 24.03 17.44 -9.73
C ILE A 93 23.55 18.88 -9.56
N CYS A 94 23.65 19.41 -8.36
CA CYS A 94 23.06 20.67 -7.95
C CYS A 94 24.10 21.73 -7.63
N ASP A 95 23.76 22.96 -8.00
CA ASP A 95 24.31 24.18 -7.43
C ASP A 95 23.31 24.68 -6.38
N ALA A 96 23.75 24.80 -5.12
CA ALA A 96 22.90 25.14 -3.99
C ALA A 96 23.43 26.37 -3.25
N HIS A 97 22.53 27.32 -2.94
CA HIS A 97 22.90 28.46 -2.11
C HIS A 97 23.03 28.05 -0.64
N ILE A 98 24.16 28.44 -0.04
CA ILE A 98 24.53 28.17 1.35
C ILE A 98 24.63 29.50 2.08
N LYS A 99 24.07 29.54 3.30
CA LYS A 99 24.22 30.65 4.23
C LYS A 99 24.62 30.11 5.60
N ASP A 100 25.70 30.63 6.15
CA ASP A 100 26.25 30.28 7.47
C ASP A 100 26.45 28.75 7.64
N GLY A 101 26.85 28.10 6.55
CA GLY A 101 27.09 26.67 6.41
C GLY A 101 25.86 25.82 6.12
N GLY A 102 24.64 26.36 6.14
CA GLY A 102 23.40 25.62 5.86
C GLY A 102 22.79 25.94 4.50
N LEU A 103 21.98 25.03 3.96
CA LEU A 103 21.17 25.28 2.76
C LEU A 103 20.14 26.39 3.06
N ASP A 104 20.18 27.49 2.31
CA ASP A 104 19.26 28.62 2.52
C ASP A 104 19.19 29.40 1.22
N GLY A 105 18.09 29.33 0.48
CA GLY A 105 17.97 29.88 -0.87
C GLY A 105 17.77 28.80 -1.93
N LYS A 106 17.95 29.19 -3.21
CA LYS A 106 17.67 28.32 -4.36
C LYS A 106 18.74 27.24 -4.52
N ALA A 107 18.30 26.04 -4.89
CA ALA A 107 19.15 25.01 -5.49
C ALA A 107 18.61 24.62 -6.87
N THR A 108 19.51 24.50 -7.85
CA THR A 108 19.19 24.09 -9.22
C THR A 108 19.99 22.85 -9.56
N CYS A 109 19.31 21.77 -9.91
CA CYS A 109 19.94 20.49 -10.24
C CYS A 109 19.84 20.21 -11.73
N LYS A 110 20.96 19.80 -12.31
CA LYS A 110 21.13 19.50 -13.74
C LYS A 110 21.53 18.06 -13.97
N THR A 111 21.25 17.55 -15.16
CA THR A 111 21.82 16.29 -15.63
C THR A 111 23.36 16.37 -15.58
N PRO A 112 24.06 15.34 -15.09
CA PRO A 112 25.53 15.32 -15.10
C PRO A 112 26.10 15.66 -16.48
N GLN A 113 27.14 16.50 -16.50
CA GLN A 113 27.82 16.96 -17.72
C GLN A 113 26.91 17.64 -18.76
N SER A 114 25.79 18.24 -18.33
CA SER A 114 24.84 18.92 -19.22
C SER A 114 24.22 20.14 -18.52
N ASP A 115 23.70 21.08 -19.32
CA ASP A 115 22.94 22.24 -18.81
C ASP A 115 21.44 21.97 -18.63
N VAL A 116 20.98 20.75 -18.95
CA VAL A 116 19.58 20.34 -18.79
C VAL A 116 19.19 20.37 -17.31
N VAL A 117 18.32 21.32 -16.95
CA VAL A 117 17.77 21.43 -15.58
C VAL A 117 16.75 20.32 -15.36
N ARG A 118 16.94 19.56 -14.29
CA ARG A 118 16.07 18.45 -13.89
C ARG A 118 15.25 18.78 -12.66
N MET A 119 15.75 19.64 -11.76
CA MET A 119 15.05 20.04 -10.55
C MET A 119 15.38 21.48 -10.15
N GLN A 120 14.39 22.15 -9.57
CA GLN A 120 14.57 23.41 -8.86
C GLN A 120 13.88 23.31 -7.51
N MET A 121 14.53 23.80 -6.47
CA MET A 121 14.02 23.75 -5.11
C MET A 121 14.52 24.95 -4.31
N VAL A 122 13.82 25.29 -3.24
CA VAL A 122 14.18 26.39 -2.34
C VAL A 122 14.34 25.86 -0.92
N PHE A 123 15.36 26.35 -0.23
CA PHE A 123 15.62 26.05 1.17
C PHE A 123 15.48 27.30 2.04
N LYS A 124 15.13 27.10 3.30
CA LYS A 124 15.22 28.10 4.36
C LYS A 124 15.71 27.42 5.61
N ALA A 125 16.81 27.92 6.19
CA ALA A 125 17.40 27.33 7.40
C ALA A 125 17.60 25.79 7.34
N GLY A 126 18.02 25.27 6.18
CA GLY A 126 18.33 23.85 5.97
C GLY A 126 17.17 22.96 5.51
N ALA A 127 15.93 23.45 5.55
CA ALA A 127 14.74 22.70 5.17
C ALA A 127 14.18 23.18 3.83
N LEU A 128 13.56 22.29 3.05
CA LEU A 128 12.79 22.69 1.86
C LEU A 128 11.69 23.68 2.27
N ASP A 129 11.66 24.86 1.66
CA ASP A 129 10.73 25.94 2.00
C ASP A 129 10.56 26.86 0.77
N GLY A 130 9.46 26.69 0.04
CA GLY A 130 9.20 27.30 -1.25
C GLY A 130 8.94 26.27 -2.35
N ASP A 131 9.01 26.72 -3.59
CA ASP A 131 8.66 25.91 -4.75
C ASP A 131 9.65 24.76 -4.96
N PHE A 132 9.10 23.59 -5.30
CA PHE A 132 9.81 22.39 -5.69
C PHE A 132 9.27 21.90 -7.03
N VAL A 133 10.12 21.95 -8.06
CA VAL A 133 9.77 21.59 -9.43
C VAL A 133 10.74 20.53 -9.92
N VAL A 134 10.21 19.43 -10.41
CA VAL A 134 10.94 18.41 -11.15
C VAL A 134 10.52 18.55 -12.61
N PHE A 135 11.48 18.58 -13.51
CA PHE A 135 11.23 18.65 -14.96
C PHE A 135 11.23 17.25 -15.59
N ASP A 136 10.94 17.15 -16.88
CA ASP A 136 11.14 15.96 -17.70
C ASP A 136 12.64 15.74 -18.02
N THR A 137 12.99 14.61 -18.61
CA THR A 137 14.40 14.26 -18.92
C THR A 137 15.05 15.22 -19.92
N ALA A 138 14.26 15.96 -20.70
CA ALA A 138 14.72 17.02 -21.59
C ALA A 138 14.89 18.38 -20.88
N GLY A 139 14.37 18.53 -19.66
CA GLY A 139 14.42 19.76 -18.86
C GLY A 139 13.52 20.88 -19.37
N ARG A 140 12.46 20.55 -20.11
CA ARG A 140 11.58 21.52 -20.77
C ARG A 140 10.25 21.69 -20.05
N GLU A 141 9.65 20.57 -19.65
CA GLU A 141 8.29 20.55 -19.10
C GLU A 141 8.31 20.06 -17.65
N PRO A 142 7.46 20.58 -16.76
CA PRO A 142 7.31 20.04 -15.41
C PRO A 142 6.82 18.59 -15.44
N PHE A 143 7.44 17.74 -14.63
CA PHE A 143 6.99 16.40 -14.27
C PHE A 143 6.22 16.44 -12.95
N VAL A 144 6.74 17.16 -11.95
CA VAL A 144 6.10 17.34 -10.64
C VAL A 144 6.25 18.79 -10.21
N THR A 145 5.18 19.39 -9.70
CA THR A 145 5.22 20.71 -9.05
C THR A 145 4.53 20.63 -7.69
N VAL A 146 5.17 21.14 -6.65
CA VAL A 146 4.60 21.24 -5.29
C VAL A 146 5.34 22.33 -4.53
N THR A 147 4.73 22.89 -3.48
CA THR A 147 5.41 23.81 -2.56
C THR A 147 5.77 23.07 -1.27
N PHE A 148 6.87 23.47 -0.64
CA PHE A 148 7.24 23.01 0.70
C PHE A 148 7.16 24.16 1.70
N ARG A 149 6.85 23.83 2.96
CA ARG A 149 6.92 24.76 4.09
C ARG A 149 7.59 24.04 5.26
N GLY A 150 8.71 24.54 5.76
CA GLY A 150 9.41 23.93 6.90
C GLY A 150 9.79 22.45 6.68
N GLY A 151 10.13 22.07 5.46
CA GLY A 151 10.57 20.71 5.10
C GLY A 151 9.45 19.73 4.79
N LEU A 152 8.18 20.16 4.77
CA LEU A 152 7.00 19.33 4.48
C LEU A 152 6.26 19.85 3.23
N PRO A 153 5.70 18.96 2.38
CA PRO A 153 4.83 19.38 1.26
C PRO A 153 3.62 20.16 1.76
N GLU A 154 3.23 21.17 1.00
CA GLU A 154 2.18 22.13 1.34
C GLU A 154 1.45 22.57 0.08
N GLY A 155 0.12 22.66 0.15
CA GLY A 155 -0.72 23.16 -0.93
C GLY A 155 -0.90 22.16 -2.07
N GLU A 156 -1.12 22.68 -3.27
CA GLU A 156 -1.43 21.89 -4.46
C GLU A 156 -0.16 21.22 -5.03
N GLN A 157 -0.21 19.90 -5.19
CA GLN A 157 0.73 19.12 -5.95
C GLN A 157 0.12 18.78 -7.31
N LYS A 158 0.90 18.97 -8.38
CA LYS A 158 0.55 18.49 -9.72
C LYS A 158 1.59 17.51 -10.22
N VAL A 159 1.11 16.46 -10.87
CA VAL A 159 1.93 15.44 -11.52
C VAL A 159 1.53 15.40 -12.99
N TYR A 160 2.53 15.41 -13.86
CA TYR A 160 2.38 15.40 -15.31
C TYR A 160 2.99 14.12 -15.89
N SER A 161 2.51 13.66 -17.04
CA SER A 161 3.13 12.53 -17.73
C SER A 161 4.49 12.93 -18.30
N PRO A 162 5.59 12.21 -18.01
CA PRO A 162 6.88 12.45 -18.68
C PRO A 162 6.85 12.20 -20.20
N LYS A 163 5.84 11.47 -20.69
CA LYS A 163 5.68 11.08 -22.09
C LYS A 163 4.86 12.09 -22.88
N THR A 164 3.72 12.52 -22.32
CA THR A 164 2.75 13.37 -23.03
C THR A 164 2.71 14.81 -22.52
N HIS A 165 3.35 15.10 -21.38
CA HIS A 165 3.35 16.38 -20.68
C HIS A 165 1.98 16.88 -20.22
N LYS A 166 0.95 16.02 -20.31
CA LYS A 166 -0.39 16.33 -19.81
C LYS A 166 -0.45 16.10 -18.30
N LEU A 167 -1.31 16.88 -17.64
CA LEU A 167 -1.65 16.67 -16.23
C LEU A 167 -2.27 15.28 -16.07
N VAL A 168 -1.77 14.51 -15.11
CA VAL A 168 -2.25 13.16 -14.80
C VAL A 168 -2.72 13.02 -13.37
N TYR A 169 -2.31 13.92 -12.47
CA TYR A 169 -2.75 13.89 -11.09
C TYR A 169 -2.67 15.25 -10.40
N VAL A 170 -3.65 15.53 -9.53
CA VAL A 170 -3.67 16.66 -8.61
C VAL A 170 -3.93 16.13 -7.20
N ASN A 171 -3.07 16.53 -6.26
CA ASN A 171 -3.20 16.25 -4.84
C ASN A 171 -3.09 17.56 -4.06
N HIS A 172 -3.51 17.54 -2.81
CA HIS A 172 -3.41 18.67 -1.90
C HIS A 172 -2.78 18.24 -0.57
N TRP A 173 -1.98 19.12 0.02
CA TRP A 173 -1.21 18.87 1.23
C TRP A 173 -1.43 19.95 2.28
N ASP A 174 -1.49 19.55 3.53
CA ASP A 174 -1.41 20.42 4.70
C ASP A 174 -0.39 19.82 5.68
N GLY A 175 0.74 20.50 5.87
CA GLY A 175 1.80 20.02 6.77
C GLY A 175 2.32 18.62 6.42
N GLY A 176 2.44 18.30 5.13
CA GLY A 176 2.88 16.99 4.65
C GLY A 176 1.91 15.85 4.92
N VAL A 177 0.62 16.16 5.10
CA VAL A 177 -0.49 15.19 5.14
C VAL A 177 -1.41 15.48 3.96
N ALA A 178 -1.74 14.45 3.16
CA ALA A 178 -2.65 14.61 2.03
C ALA A 178 -4.07 14.96 2.53
N THR A 179 -4.68 15.99 1.98
CA THR A 179 -6.00 16.49 2.41
C THR A 179 -6.67 17.25 1.28
N GLY A 180 -7.99 17.33 1.26
CA GLY A 180 -8.75 17.99 0.20
C GLY A 180 -8.99 17.10 -1.01
N GLU A 181 -9.27 17.73 -2.15
CA GLU A 181 -9.64 17.04 -3.38
C GLU A 181 -8.43 16.37 -4.05
N GLU A 182 -8.66 15.14 -4.50
CA GLU A 182 -7.77 14.31 -5.29
C GLU A 182 -8.41 14.08 -6.66
N GLU A 183 -7.64 14.30 -7.73
CA GLU A 183 -8.10 14.07 -9.09
C GLU A 183 -7.01 13.41 -9.94
N GLY A 184 -7.38 12.38 -10.70
CA GLY A 184 -6.49 11.74 -11.66
C GLY A 184 -7.07 11.77 -13.07
N TYR A 185 -6.17 11.83 -14.06
CA TYR A 185 -6.52 12.05 -15.47
C TYR A 185 -5.83 11.04 -16.39
N TYR A 186 -6.56 10.53 -17.39
CA TYR A 186 -6.00 9.68 -18.43
C TYR A 186 -5.05 10.50 -19.30
N GLU A 187 -3.78 10.10 -19.43
CA GLU A 187 -2.80 10.86 -20.20
C GLU A 187 -3.16 10.99 -21.70
N GLU A 188 -3.83 10.00 -22.27
CA GLU A 188 -4.13 9.99 -23.70
C GLU A 188 -5.28 10.96 -24.03
N THR A 189 -6.34 10.99 -23.20
CA THR A 189 -7.55 11.79 -23.46
C THR A 189 -7.63 13.09 -22.67
N GLY A 190 -6.94 13.19 -21.52
CA GLY A 190 -7.10 14.27 -20.55
C GLY A 190 -8.39 14.16 -19.71
N ASN A 191 -9.16 13.08 -19.87
CA ASN A 191 -10.39 12.87 -19.12
C ASN A 191 -10.08 12.46 -17.68
N ARG A 192 -10.86 12.98 -16.73
CA ARG A 192 -10.76 12.58 -15.32
C ARG A 192 -11.18 11.12 -15.16
N TYR A 193 -10.34 10.32 -14.53
CA TYR A 193 -10.61 8.92 -14.23
C TYR A 193 -10.85 8.65 -12.75
N VAL A 194 -10.38 9.51 -11.85
CA VAL A 194 -10.64 9.38 -10.41
C VAL A 194 -10.92 10.74 -9.79
N HIS A 195 -11.82 10.74 -8.82
CA HIS A 195 -12.14 11.88 -7.97
C HIS A 195 -12.42 11.37 -6.57
N ALA A 196 -11.76 11.94 -5.56
CA ALA A 196 -11.94 11.59 -4.16
C ALA A 196 -11.59 12.78 -3.26
N THR A 197 -12.07 12.75 -2.02
CA THR A 197 -11.66 13.71 -0.99
C THR A 197 -10.87 12.98 0.10
N ARG A 198 -9.82 13.63 0.61
CA ARG A 198 -9.06 13.17 1.77
C ARG A 198 -9.21 14.11 2.95
N VAL A 199 -9.26 13.54 4.15
CA VAL A 199 -9.16 14.26 5.42
C VAL A 199 -8.10 13.57 6.27
N ASN A 200 -7.08 14.31 6.72
CA ASN A 200 -5.97 13.77 7.52
C ASN A 200 -5.30 12.53 6.91
N GLY A 201 -5.09 12.53 5.59
CA GLY A 201 -4.42 11.46 4.84
C GLY A 201 -5.31 10.28 4.46
N GLN A 202 -6.58 10.27 4.88
CA GLN A 202 -7.51 9.17 4.67
C GLN A 202 -8.65 9.60 3.76
N TYR A 203 -9.18 8.69 2.92
CA TYR A 203 -10.38 8.99 2.14
C TYR A 203 -11.58 9.25 3.07
N ASP A 204 -12.34 10.30 2.76
CA ASP A 204 -13.54 10.67 3.50
C ASP A 204 -14.55 11.26 2.50
N GLY A 205 -15.71 10.63 2.37
CA GLY A 205 -16.67 10.92 1.30
C GLY A 205 -16.60 9.92 0.14
N GLU A 206 -17.08 10.33 -1.03
CA GLU A 206 -17.17 9.47 -2.20
C GLU A 206 -15.83 9.39 -2.95
N LEU A 207 -15.49 8.18 -3.37
CA LEU A 207 -14.47 7.93 -4.39
C LEU A 207 -15.19 7.46 -5.65
N LEU A 208 -14.98 8.19 -6.75
CA LEU A 208 -15.57 7.94 -8.05
C LEU A 208 -14.47 7.59 -9.05
N VAL A 209 -14.66 6.52 -9.80
CA VAL A 209 -13.78 6.14 -10.92
C VAL A 209 -14.57 6.11 -12.22
N TYR A 210 -14.00 6.68 -13.27
CA TYR A 210 -14.60 6.80 -14.60
C TYR A 210 -13.83 6.03 -15.65
N ALA A 211 -14.51 5.64 -16.73
CA ALA A 211 -13.92 5.00 -17.90
C ALA A 211 -13.05 6.00 -18.72
N PRO A 212 -12.21 5.51 -19.65
CA PRO A 212 -11.36 6.35 -20.52
C PRO A 212 -12.08 7.47 -21.29
N ASP A 213 -13.38 7.30 -21.55
CA ASP A 213 -14.22 8.30 -22.22
C ASP A 213 -14.56 9.51 -21.32
N GLY A 214 -14.27 9.44 -20.02
CA GLY A 214 -14.51 10.47 -19.02
C GLY A 214 -15.98 10.66 -18.63
N LYS A 215 -16.89 9.83 -19.17
CA LYS A 215 -18.34 9.99 -19.02
C LYS A 215 -18.94 8.85 -18.22
N GLN A 216 -18.49 7.62 -18.46
CA GLN A 216 -19.06 6.45 -17.81
C GLN A 216 -18.43 6.26 -16.43
N LEU A 217 -19.25 6.33 -15.38
CA LEU A 217 -18.85 5.89 -14.04
C LEU A 217 -18.66 4.38 -14.06
N ILE A 218 -17.55 3.87 -13.53
CA ILE A 218 -17.22 2.44 -13.46
C ILE A 218 -17.08 1.94 -12.02
N HIS A 219 -16.86 2.84 -11.07
CA HIS A 219 -16.79 2.50 -9.65
C HIS A 219 -17.22 3.69 -8.78
N ARG A 220 -18.04 3.44 -7.77
CA ARG A 220 -18.40 4.38 -6.72
C ARG A 220 -18.36 3.68 -5.38
N VAL A 221 -17.66 4.27 -4.43
CA VAL A 221 -17.58 3.77 -3.05
C VAL A 221 -17.50 4.94 -2.09
N THR A 222 -18.13 4.83 -0.93
CA THR A 222 -18.05 5.85 0.12
C THR A 222 -17.12 5.43 1.23
N TYR A 223 -16.35 6.38 1.75
CA TYR A 223 -15.46 6.23 2.89
C TYR A 223 -15.87 7.16 4.03
N VAL A 224 -15.67 6.71 5.27
CA VAL A 224 -15.73 7.53 6.48
C VAL A 224 -14.47 7.26 7.28
N ALA A 225 -13.64 8.29 7.50
CA ALA A 225 -12.35 8.17 8.16
C ALA A 225 -11.53 6.96 7.65
N GLY A 226 -11.34 6.89 6.33
CA GLY A 226 -10.52 5.88 5.66
C GLY A 226 -11.14 4.47 5.58
N LYS A 227 -12.37 4.27 6.08
CA LYS A 227 -13.06 2.98 6.05
C LYS A 227 -14.23 3.01 5.08
N LYS A 228 -14.34 1.98 4.23
CA LYS A 228 -15.51 1.79 3.37
C LYS A 228 -16.78 1.74 4.22
N GLN A 229 -17.78 2.48 3.78
CA GLN A 229 -19.07 2.65 4.45
C GLN A 229 -20.17 2.76 3.39
N GLY A 230 -21.28 2.05 3.57
CA GLY A 230 -22.38 2.01 2.61
C GLY A 230 -22.06 1.22 1.34
N ALA A 231 -22.65 1.64 0.23
CA ALA A 231 -22.56 0.92 -1.04
C ALA A 231 -21.19 1.08 -1.73
N ASP A 232 -20.71 -0.02 -2.30
CA ASP A 232 -19.58 -0.13 -3.22
C ASP A 232 -20.10 -0.70 -4.54
N ASP A 233 -20.32 0.18 -5.52
CA ASP A 233 -20.99 -0.11 -6.79
C ASP A 233 -20.00 -0.12 -7.95
N GLN A 234 -20.06 -1.16 -8.77
CA GLN A 234 -19.24 -1.30 -9.97
C GLN A 234 -20.11 -1.39 -11.22
N TYR A 235 -19.66 -0.74 -12.30
CA TYR A 235 -20.39 -0.64 -13.55
C TYR A 235 -19.50 -1.03 -14.73
N ASP A 236 -20.12 -1.65 -15.73
CA ASP A 236 -19.46 -2.00 -16.98
C ASP A 236 -19.09 -0.75 -17.78
N ALA A 237 -17.85 -0.66 -18.23
CA ALA A 237 -17.32 0.53 -18.89
C ALA A 237 -17.95 0.79 -20.27
N ALA A 238 -18.51 -0.21 -20.94
CA ALA A 238 -19.09 -0.08 -22.27
C ALA A 238 -20.60 0.21 -22.25
N THR A 239 -21.32 -0.41 -21.31
CA THR A 239 -22.79 -0.38 -21.24
C THR A 239 -23.33 0.48 -20.10
N GLY A 240 -22.49 0.79 -19.10
CA GLY A 240 -22.88 1.48 -17.88
C GLY A 240 -23.79 0.68 -16.95
N LYS A 241 -24.05 -0.59 -17.26
CA LYS A 241 -24.86 -1.48 -16.41
C LYS A 241 -24.08 -1.85 -15.16
N GLN A 242 -24.79 -1.95 -14.04
CA GLN A 242 -24.20 -2.41 -12.79
C GLN A 242 -23.77 -3.88 -12.92
N ILE A 243 -22.53 -4.16 -12.57
CA ILE A 243 -21.92 -5.49 -12.59
C ILE A 243 -21.50 -5.97 -11.19
N GLY A 244 -21.45 -5.06 -10.22
CA GLY A 244 -21.13 -5.37 -8.84
C GLY A 244 -21.78 -4.41 -7.86
N HIS A 245 -22.11 -4.95 -6.68
CA HIS A 245 -22.59 -4.22 -5.52
C HIS A 245 -22.11 -4.94 -4.26
N ALA A 246 -21.68 -4.17 -3.26
CA ALA A 246 -21.43 -4.68 -1.92
C ALA A 246 -21.77 -3.62 -0.87
N ASP A 247 -22.47 -4.02 0.19
CA ASP A 247 -22.69 -3.19 1.36
C ASP A 247 -21.54 -3.32 2.37
N TRP A 248 -21.05 -2.17 2.82
CA TRP A 248 -19.96 -2.05 3.80
C TRP A 248 -20.38 -1.30 5.05
N GLU A 249 -19.86 -1.74 6.19
CA GLU A 249 -19.88 -1.00 7.45
C GLU A 249 -18.48 -1.04 8.05
N SER A 250 -17.81 0.11 8.11
CA SER A 250 -16.46 0.24 8.68
C SER A 250 -15.45 -0.81 8.17
N ASN A 251 -15.31 -0.95 6.85
CA ASN A 251 -14.47 -1.96 6.17
C ASN A 251 -14.89 -3.43 6.35
N GLN A 252 -16.07 -3.72 6.91
CA GLN A 252 -16.63 -5.06 6.96
C GLN A 252 -17.82 -5.16 6.02
N MET A 253 -17.91 -6.23 5.23
CA MET A 253 -19.13 -6.48 4.44
C MET A 253 -20.29 -6.69 5.40
N ASN A 254 -21.33 -5.88 5.30
CA ASN A 254 -22.50 -5.98 6.15
C ASN A 254 -23.74 -5.62 5.34
N GLY A 255 -24.45 -6.64 4.87
CA GLY A 255 -25.52 -6.50 3.88
C GLY A 255 -25.28 -7.39 2.67
N VAL A 256 -25.80 -6.99 1.51
CA VAL A 256 -25.86 -7.85 0.33
C VAL A 256 -24.69 -7.58 -0.61
N VAL A 257 -24.12 -8.66 -1.14
CA VAL A 257 -23.14 -8.63 -2.21
C VAL A 257 -23.78 -9.25 -3.44
N LYS A 258 -23.83 -8.50 -4.53
CA LYS A 258 -24.41 -8.93 -5.80
C LYS A 258 -23.40 -8.76 -6.93
N THR A 259 -23.40 -9.72 -7.85
CA THR A 259 -22.70 -9.58 -9.12
C THR A 259 -23.62 -9.92 -10.28
N TRP A 260 -23.49 -9.17 -11.36
CA TRP A 260 -24.25 -9.35 -12.58
C TRP A 260 -23.31 -9.55 -13.77
N ASP A 261 -23.77 -10.23 -14.81
CA ASP A 261 -23.08 -10.19 -16.10
C ASP A 261 -23.31 -8.85 -16.81
N THR A 262 -22.62 -8.64 -17.93
CA THR A 262 -22.75 -7.41 -18.75
C THR A 262 -24.12 -7.23 -19.39
N ASN A 263 -24.97 -8.26 -19.40
CA ASN A 263 -26.35 -8.16 -19.86
C ASN A 263 -27.31 -7.73 -18.75
N GLY A 264 -26.89 -7.80 -17.49
CA GLY A 264 -27.68 -7.50 -16.29
C GLY A 264 -28.28 -8.74 -15.63
N LYS A 265 -27.87 -9.95 -16.02
CA LYS A 265 -28.31 -11.19 -15.37
C LYS A 265 -27.57 -11.35 -14.04
N LEU A 266 -28.31 -11.53 -12.95
CA LEU A 266 -27.74 -11.82 -11.64
C LEU A 266 -26.98 -13.15 -11.68
N LEU A 267 -25.70 -13.11 -11.33
CA LEU A 267 -24.82 -14.28 -11.28
C LEU A 267 -24.67 -14.81 -9.85
N LYS A 268 -24.61 -13.90 -8.89
CA LYS A 268 -24.38 -14.24 -7.48
C LYS A 268 -25.06 -13.22 -6.59
N GLU A 269 -25.67 -13.72 -5.52
CA GLU A 269 -26.18 -12.94 -4.40
C GLU A 269 -25.80 -13.64 -3.09
N VAL A 270 -25.14 -12.91 -2.19
CA VAL A 270 -24.72 -13.43 -0.88
C VAL A 270 -24.95 -12.33 0.16
N THR A 271 -25.45 -12.69 1.34
CA THR A 271 -25.61 -11.75 2.45
C THR A 271 -24.50 -11.98 3.48
N TYR A 272 -24.00 -10.89 4.05
CA TYR A 272 -23.00 -10.89 5.12
C TYR A 272 -23.53 -10.17 6.37
N ASP A 273 -23.20 -10.67 7.56
CA ASP A 273 -23.28 -9.94 8.83
C ASP A 273 -21.86 -9.73 9.34
N ARG A 274 -21.39 -8.47 9.36
CA ARG A 274 -20.07 -8.07 9.86
C ARG A 274 -18.91 -8.97 9.37
N GLY A 275 -18.91 -9.24 8.07
CA GLY A 275 -17.90 -10.04 7.39
C GLY A 275 -18.16 -11.56 7.40
N ILE A 276 -19.20 -12.03 8.08
CA ILE A 276 -19.58 -13.45 8.10
C ILE A 276 -20.65 -13.69 7.04
N ARG A 277 -20.37 -14.59 6.08
CA ARG A 277 -21.35 -15.02 5.09
C ARG A 277 -22.52 -15.73 5.78
N LEU A 278 -23.73 -15.25 5.53
CA LEU A 278 -24.95 -15.94 5.91
C LEU A 278 -25.27 -17.02 4.88
N ALA A 279 -25.63 -18.20 5.37
CA ALA A 279 -26.13 -19.28 4.53
C ALA A 279 -27.47 -18.87 3.91
N THR A 280 -27.74 -19.34 2.69
CA THR A 280 -29.07 -19.14 2.09
C THR A 280 -30.13 -19.97 2.83
N ALA A 281 -31.41 -19.67 2.59
CA ALA A 281 -32.49 -20.48 3.14
C ALA A 281 -32.39 -21.94 2.68
N ASP A 282 -32.07 -22.17 1.41
CA ASP A 282 -31.91 -23.51 0.83
C ASP A 282 -30.70 -24.25 1.43
N GLU A 283 -29.56 -23.56 1.61
CA GLU A 283 -28.39 -24.13 2.29
C GLU A 283 -28.70 -24.50 3.74
N SER A 284 -29.43 -23.63 4.43
CA SER A 284 -29.85 -23.87 5.82
C SER A 284 -30.83 -25.05 5.90
N ALA A 285 -31.76 -25.18 4.95
CA ALA A 285 -32.70 -26.29 4.89
C ALA A 285 -31.99 -27.62 4.55
N ALA A 286 -31.04 -27.59 3.62
CA ALA A 286 -30.22 -28.73 3.27
C ALA A 286 -29.37 -29.20 4.46
N GLN A 287 -28.76 -28.27 5.19
CA GLN A 287 -28.01 -28.58 6.41
C GLN A 287 -28.91 -29.18 7.49
N ALA A 288 -30.08 -28.59 7.74
CA ALA A 288 -31.04 -29.12 8.72
C ALA A 288 -31.50 -30.54 8.36
N THR A 289 -31.68 -30.82 7.06
CA THR A 289 -32.02 -32.16 6.57
C THR A 289 -30.87 -33.14 6.79
N ALA A 290 -29.63 -32.74 6.47
CA ALA A 290 -28.45 -33.56 6.70
C ALA A 290 -28.23 -33.86 8.19
N ASP A 291 -28.43 -32.87 9.06
CA ASP A 291 -28.32 -33.02 10.52
C ASP A 291 -29.40 -33.98 11.07
N ALA A 292 -30.63 -33.87 10.58
CA ALA A 292 -31.71 -34.79 10.94
C ALA A 292 -31.42 -36.23 10.50
N GLN A 293 -30.89 -36.41 9.29
CA GLN A 293 -30.48 -37.73 8.79
C GLN A 293 -29.31 -38.30 9.59
N ALA A 294 -28.30 -37.48 9.91
CA ALA A 294 -27.17 -37.89 10.74
C ALA A 294 -27.64 -38.31 12.14
N LYS A 295 -28.57 -37.56 12.75
CA LYS A 295 -29.17 -37.91 14.03
C LYS A 295 -29.96 -39.21 13.97
N ALA A 296 -30.77 -39.41 12.93
CA ALA A 296 -31.52 -40.64 12.73
C ALA A 296 -30.60 -41.85 12.52
N ALA A 297 -29.52 -41.68 11.74
CA ALA A 297 -28.52 -42.73 11.52
C ALA A 297 -27.75 -43.07 12.79
N LEU A 298 -27.39 -42.06 13.60
CA LEU A 298 -26.78 -42.26 14.91
C LEU A 298 -27.72 -43.05 15.82
N GLN A 299 -28.99 -42.64 15.90
CA GLN A 299 -29.99 -43.33 16.71
C GLN A 299 -30.17 -44.79 16.27
N ALA A 300 -30.29 -45.06 14.97
CA ALA A 300 -30.41 -46.41 14.43
C ALA A 300 -29.16 -47.27 14.77
N ASN A 301 -27.96 -46.69 14.72
CA ASN A 301 -26.74 -47.37 15.12
C ASN A 301 -26.72 -47.66 16.62
N THR A 302 -27.14 -46.72 17.45
CA THR A 302 -27.29 -46.92 18.89
C THR A 302 -28.32 -48.01 19.20
N ASP A 303 -29.44 -48.05 18.48
CA ASP A 303 -30.48 -49.08 18.64
C ASP A 303 -29.96 -50.45 18.24
N LYS A 304 -29.19 -50.53 17.14
CA LYS A 304 -28.53 -51.76 16.71
C LYS A 304 -27.53 -52.26 17.74
N GLN A 305 -26.73 -51.36 18.34
CA GLN A 305 -25.78 -51.71 19.41
C GLN A 305 -26.51 -52.17 20.67
N ARG A 306 -27.57 -51.47 21.10
CA ARG A 306 -28.40 -51.88 22.25
C ARG A 306 -29.03 -53.25 22.02
N ARG A 307 -29.57 -53.50 20.83
CA ARG A 307 -30.12 -54.81 20.45
C ARG A 307 -29.05 -55.90 20.51
N ALA A 308 -27.87 -55.66 19.94
CA ALA A 308 -26.76 -56.62 19.97
C ALA A 308 -26.37 -56.98 21.41
N GLN A 309 -26.24 -55.97 22.29
CA GLN A 309 -25.96 -56.19 23.71
C GLN A 309 -27.07 -57.00 24.41
N ALA A 310 -28.35 -56.72 24.11
CA ALA A 310 -29.48 -57.46 24.66
C ALA A 310 -29.50 -58.92 24.19
N VAL A 311 -29.19 -59.18 22.91
CA VAL A 311 -29.05 -60.54 22.36
C VAL A 311 -27.90 -61.28 23.05
N THR A 312 -26.74 -60.65 23.20
CA THR A 312 -25.61 -61.23 23.94
C THR A 312 -25.99 -61.56 25.38
N ALA A 313 -26.67 -60.65 26.09
CA ALA A 313 -27.12 -60.89 27.46
C ALA A 313 -28.12 -62.06 27.56
N CYS A 314 -29.11 -62.12 26.65
CA CYS A 314 -30.05 -63.24 26.54
C CYS A 314 -29.31 -64.57 26.33
N PHE A 315 -28.36 -64.57 25.39
CA PHE A 315 -27.59 -65.75 25.04
C PHE A 315 -26.76 -66.25 26.23
N SER A 316 -26.05 -65.35 26.92
CA SER A 316 -25.31 -65.68 28.15
C SER A 316 -26.22 -66.25 29.25
N GLN A 317 -27.41 -65.67 29.47
CA GLN A 317 -28.37 -66.19 30.45
C GLN A 317 -28.82 -67.61 30.12
N ARG A 318 -29.13 -67.89 28.84
CA ARG A 318 -29.55 -69.23 28.40
C ARG A 318 -28.44 -70.27 28.51
N ILE A 319 -27.22 -69.89 28.14
CA ILE A 319 -26.02 -70.72 28.35
C ILE A 319 -25.89 -71.09 29.82
N ASN A 320 -25.94 -70.11 30.72
CA ASN A 320 -25.77 -70.34 32.15
C ASN A 320 -26.88 -71.24 32.71
N ALA A 321 -28.13 -71.06 32.27
CA ALA A 321 -29.26 -71.90 32.67
C ALA A 321 -29.11 -73.36 32.19
N TYR A 322 -28.66 -73.56 30.94
CA TYR A 322 -28.39 -74.89 30.40
C TYR A 322 -27.27 -75.60 31.17
N ASP A 323 -26.15 -74.90 31.39
CA ASP A 323 -24.97 -75.44 32.08
C ASP A 323 -25.29 -75.79 33.55
N ALA A 324 -26.17 -75.02 34.21
CA ALA A 324 -26.66 -75.30 35.57
C ALA A 324 -27.54 -76.56 35.64
N GLN A 325 -28.37 -76.82 34.63
CA GLN A 325 -29.21 -78.01 34.56
C GLN A 325 -28.44 -79.30 34.25
N HIS A 326 -27.25 -79.19 33.65
CA HIS A 326 -26.48 -80.34 33.13
C HIS A 326 -25.14 -80.58 33.87
N GLY A 327 -24.94 -80.01 35.06
CA GLY A 327 -23.92 -80.48 36.01
C GLY A 327 -22.52 -79.84 35.95
N GLY A 328 -22.37 -78.61 35.44
CA GLY A 328 -21.21 -77.76 35.73
C GLY A 328 -20.04 -77.77 34.73
N SER A 329 -19.85 -76.59 34.14
CA SER A 329 -18.66 -75.98 33.50
C SER A 329 -17.67 -76.85 32.73
N ALA A 330 -18.10 -77.41 31.60
CA ALA A 330 -17.23 -77.48 30.43
C ALA A 330 -18.09 -77.48 29.17
N ALA A 331 -17.60 -76.86 28.12
CA ALA A 331 -18.21 -76.85 26.78
C ALA A 331 -18.38 -78.26 26.14
N SER A 332 -18.29 -79.35 26.91
CA SER A 332 -18.24 -80.73 26.41
C SER A 332 -19.60 -81.32 26.04
N ASN A 333 -20.71 -80.80 26.56
CA ASN A 333 -22.05 -81.38 26.36
C ASN A 333 -22.98 -80.55 25.44
N ARG A 334 -22.46 -79.51 24.79
CA ARG A 334 -23.22 -78.70 23.82
C ARG A 334 -22.71 -78.92 22.41
N THR A 335 -23.60 -79.24 21.48
CA THR A 335 -23.25 -79.23 20.07
C THR A 335 -23.22 -77.80 19.53
N VAL A 336 -22.50 -77.60 18.43
CA VAL A 336 -22.49 -76.33 17.69
C VAL A 336 -23.91 -75.96 17.24
N GLU A 337 -24.73 -76.96 16.91
CA GLU A 337 -26.13 -76.76 16.49
C GLU A 337 -27.02 -76.27 17.65
N GLN A 338 -26.88 -76.85 18.85
CA GLN A 338 -27.62 -76.40 20.03
C GLN A 338 -27.25 -74.96 20.41
N THR A 339 -25.97 -74.62 20.32
CA THR A 339 -25.47 -73.27 20.59
C THR A 339 -26.03 -72.26 19.59
N ARG A 340 -25.99 -72.59 18.29
CA ARG A 340 -26.56 -71.76 17.22
C ARG A 340 -28.08 -71.61 17.35
N ALA A 341 -28.79 -72.66 17.75
CA ALA A 341 -30.24 -72.60 17.98
C ALA A 341 -30.60 -71.65 19.14
N MET A 342 -29.81 -71.64 20.22
CA MET A 342 -30.02 -70.71 21.34
C MET A 342 -29.77 -69.25 20.95
N GLU A 343 -28.72 -69.00 20.16
CA GLU A 343 -28.41 -67.67 19.62
C GLU A 343 -29.56 -67.16 18.72
N GLN A 344 -30.01 -67.99 17.76
CA GLN A 344 -31.14 -67.66 16.88
C GLN A 344 -32.44 -67.38 17.65
N GLN A 345 -32.72 -68.13 18.72
CA GLN A 345 -33.89 -67.88 19.56
C GLN A 345 -33.78 -66.54 20.33
N CYS A 346 -32.57 -66.14 20.75
CA CYS A 346 -32.36 -64.81 21.34
C CYS A 346 -32.50 -63.69 20.30
N GLU A 347 -31.98 -63.88 19.09
CA GLU A 347 -32.15 -62.90 17.99
C GLU A 347 -33.62 -62.67 17.62
N GLN A 348 -34.44 -63.72 17.69
CA GLN A 348 -35.88 -63.68 17.41
C GLN A 348 -36.71 -63.14 18.59
N SER A 349 -36.28 -63.35 19.84
CA SER A 349 -37.02 -62.92 21.04
C SER A 349 -36.71 -61.48 21.46
N VAL A 350 -35.51 -60.97 21.16
CA VAL A 350 -35.19 -59.54 21.32
C VAL A 350 -35.81 -58.76 20.17
N GLY A 351 -37.03 -58.28 20.39
CA GLY A 351 -37.78 -57.44 19.46
C GLY A 351 -37.07 -56.11 19.12
N PRO A 352 -37.55 -55.36 18.12
CA PRO A 352 -37.00 -54.05 17.81
C PRO A 352 -37.06 -53.14 19.05
N VAL A 353 -35.97 -52.42 19.33
CA VAL A 353 -35.92 -51.45 20.43
C VAL A 353 -36.92 -50.34 20.10
N SER A 354 -37.98 -50.19 20.91
CA SER A 354 -38.97 -49.13 20.65
C SER A 354 -38.34 -47.77 20.90
N THR A 355 -38.39 -46.90 19.90
CA THR A 355 -38.11 -45.46 20.06
C THR A 355 -39.20 -44.84 20.94
N GLN A 356 -38.85 -44.46 22.17
CA GLN A 356 -39.64 -43.52 22.97
C GLN A 356 -39.29 -42.09 22.60
#